data_AF-A0A7S3BI13-F1
#
_entry.id   AF-A0A7S3BI13-F1
#
_cell.length_a   1.000
_cell.length_b   1.000
_cell.length_c   1.000
_cell.angle_alpha   90.00
_cell.angle_beta   90.00
_cell.angle_gamma   90.00
#
_symmetry.space_group_name_H-M   'P 1'
#
loop_
_entity.id
_entity.type
_entity.pdbx_description
1 polymer ?
#
loop_
_entity_poly.entity_id
_entity_poly.type
_entity_poly.pdbx_seq_one_letter_code
_entity_poly.pdbx_strand_id
1 'polypeptide(L)'
;STLPFFRQLNELEGIPVINVHLWFDRKLNSLDGLCFSRSPLLSVYADMSTCCAEYASDDKSMLELVFAPCSPAAGSDVNWIAKSDEEIVDASLGELARLFPSEIARDPNWPATAAQGSTGKATLLKHAVVRVPRSVYAATPGRNKYRPSQETPVPNFVLAGDFTSQKFLGSMEGAVLGGKLAAEVIVDQAAATSTRGVKAVLPEVAAAAVGVSEREPVGVRGAYPIAFGGGQQGVGAKCLHP
;
A
#
# COMPACT_ATOMS: atom_id res chain seq x y z
N SER A 1 13.86 12.43 -16.23
CA SER A 1 14.73 13.57 -15.90
C SER A 1 16.11 13.36 -16.50
N THR A 2 16.77 14.44 -16.93
CA THR A 2 18.18 14.47 -17.37
C THR A 2 19.14 14.48 -16.17
N LEU A 3 18.67 14.85 -14.97
CA LEU A 3 19.47 14.89 -13.75
C LEU A 3 19.61 13.49 -13.12
N PRO A 4 20.84 13.00 -12.86
CA PRO A 4 21.09 11.70 -12.23
C PRO A 4 20.35 11.49 -10.90
N PHE A 5 20.23 12.55 -10.09
CA PHE A 5 19.52 12.50 -8.80
C PHE A 5 18.05 12.07 -8.91
N PHE A 6 17.36 12.44 -9.99
CA PHE A 6 15.96 12.04 -10.19
C PHE A 6 15.85 10.73 -11.01
N ARG A 7 16.92 10.32 -11.70
CA ARG A 7 16.96 9.05 -12.45
C ARG A 7 16.91 7.83 -11.55
N GLN A 8 17.56 7.88 -10.39
CA GLN A 8 17.54 6.77 -9.42
C GLN A 8 16.11 6.42 -8.97
N LEU A 9 15.15 7.35 -9.05
CA LEU A 9 13.74 7.07 -8.73
C LEU A 9 13.11 6.04 -9.68
N ASN A 10 13.63 5.87 -10.90
CA ASN A 10 13.17 4.82 -11.80
C ASN A 10 13.44 3.41 -11.26
N GLU A 11 14.35 3.28 -10.29
CA GLU A 11 14.68 2.02 -9.64
C GLU A 11 13.79 1.75 -8.41
N LEU A 12 12.84 2.65 -8.11
CA LEU A 12 11.90 2.54 -7.00
C LEU A 12 10.48 2.40 -7.55
N GLU A 13 10.04 1.17 -7.74
CA GLU A 13 8.69 0.87 -8.22
C GLU A 13 7.75 0.54 -7.07
N GLY A 14 6.53 1.06 -7.09
CA GLY A 14 5.51 0.74 -6.09
C GLY A 14 5.06 -0.71 -6.21
N ILE A 15 4.95 -1.42 -5.08
CA ILE A 15 4.41 -2.78 -5.03
C ILE A 15 2.88 -2.71 -4.91
N PRO A 16 2.11 -3.52 -5.65
CA PRO A 16 0.67 -3.50 -5.51
C PRO A 16 0.22 -4.24 -4.23
N VAL A 17 -0.86 -3.76 -3.62
CA VAL A 17 -1.53 -4.40 -2.48
C VAL A 17 -3.03 -4.12 -2.52
N ILE A 18 -3.82 -5.01 -1.90
CA ILE A 18 -5.26 -4.81 -1.70
C ILE A 18 -5.53 -4.93 -0.20
N ASN A 19 -6.37 -4.04 0.33
CA ASN A 19 -6.91 -4.14 1.67
C ASN A 19 -8.42 -4.47 1.58
N VAL A 20 -8.84 -5.52 2.28
CA VAL A 20 -10.20 -6.07 2.23
C VAL A 20 -10.84 -5.89 3.59
N HIS A 21 -12.03 -5.31 3.63
CA HIS A 21 -12.84 -5.16 4.85
C HIS A 21 -14.12 -5.98 4.72
N LEU A 22 -14.41 -6.84 5.70
CA LEU A 22 -15.54 -7.76 5.72
C LEU A 22 -16.33 -7.62 7.03
N TRP A 23 -17.62 -7.28 6.95
CA TRP A 23 -18.49 -7.16 8.13
C TRP A 23 -19.39 -8.36 8.26
N PHE A 24 -19.40 -9.00 9.43
CA PHE A 24 -20.21 -10.18 9.72
C PHE A 24 -21.42 -9.86 10.60
N ASP A 25 -22.48 -10.67 10.47
CA ASP A 25 -23.74 -10.53 11.20
C ASP A 25 -23.64 -10.75 12.70
N ARG A 26 -22.58 -11.45 13.14
CA ARG A 26 -22.30 -11.85 14.50
C ARG A 26 -20.86 -11.59 14.89
N LYS A 27 -20.60 -11.60 16.20
CA LYS A 27 -19.25 -11.59 16.76
C LYS A 27 -18.56 -12.92 16.50
N LEU A 28 -17.37 -12.86 15.91
CA LEU A 28 -16.47 -13.98 15.75
C LEU A 28 -15.57 -14.11 16.98
N ASN A 29 -15.13 -15.34 17.27
CA ASN A 29 -14.15 -15.62 18.31
C ASN A 29 -12.73 -15.31 17.80
N SER A 30 -12.46 -14.02 17.61
CA SER A 30 -11.16 -13.50 17.17
C SER A 30 -10.25 -13.15 18.34
N LEU A 31 -8.94 -13.10 18.11
CA LEU A 31 -7.98 -12.52 19.04
C LEU A 31 -8.09 -10.99 19.08
N ASP A 32 -7.87 -10.39 20.26
CA ASP A 32 -7.57 -8.97 20.38
C ASP A 32 -6.09 -8.74 20.02
N GLY A 33 -5.83 -8.60 18.73
CA GLY A 33 -4.49 -8.40 18.19
C GLY A 33 -4.38 -8.66 16.69
N LEU A 34 -3.18 -8.43 16.17
CA LEU A 34 -2.84 -8.69 14.77
C LEU A 34 -2.51 -10.17 14.56
N CYS A 35 -3.14 -10.80 13.57
CA CYS A 35 -2.95 -12.19 13.22
C CYS A 35 -2.17 -12.35 11.90
N PHE A 36 -1.25 -13.31 11.85
CA PHE A 36 -0.61 -13.74 10.60
C PHE A 36 -1.37 -14.95 10.04
N SER A 37 -2.05 -14.79 8.90
CA SER A 37 -2.89 -15.86 8.34
C SER A 37 -2.09 -17.07 7.81
N ARG A 38 -0.82 -16.84 7.41
CA ARG A 38 0.01 -17.78 6.64
C ARG A 38 -0.72 -18.37 5.43
N SER A 39 -1.58 -17.57 4.83
CA SER A 39 -2.33 -17.89 3.63
C SER A 39 -1.47 -17.63 2.38
N PRO A 40 -1.71 -18.34 1.25
CA PRO A 40 -1.13 -17.97 -0.03
C PRO A 40 -1.67 -16.66 -0.62
N LEU A 41 -2.82 -16.15 -0.13
CA LEU A 41 -3.48 -14.94 -0.66
C LEU A 41 -3.58 -13.81 0.38
N LEU A 42 -3.66 -14.16 1.66
CA LEU A 42 -3.77 -13.19 2.76
C LEU A 42 -2.46 -13.10 3.53
N SER A 43 -2.13 -11.90 3.98
CA SER A 43 -0.96 -11.63 4.82
C SER A 43 -1.41 -11.53 6.28
N VAL A 44 -1.44 -10.32 6.84
CA VAL A 44 -1.95 -10.05 8.18
C VAL A 44 -3.44 -9.70 8.14
N TYR A 45 -4.15 -9.99 9.23
CA TYR A 45 -5.53 -9.56 9.44
C TYR A 45 -5.81 -9.27 10.91
N ALA A 46 -6.87 -8.52 11.19
CA ALA A 46 -7.36 -8.27 12.55
C ALA A 46 -8.89 -8.15 12.56
N ASP A 47 -9.53 -8.51 13.69
CA ASP A 47 -10.90 -8.08 13.93
C ASP A 47 -10.89 -6.68 14.51
N MET A 48 -11.17 -5.71 13.65
CA MET A 48 -11.16 -4.30 13.98
C MET A 48 -12.27 -3.92 14.95
N SER A 49 -13.36 -4.69 15.02
CA SER A 49 -14.41 -4.49 16.04
C SER A 49 -13.97 -4.85 17.46
N THR A 50 -12.79 -5.46 17.58
CA THR A 50 -12.14 -5.79 18.85
C THR A 50 -10.90 -4.90 19.04
N CYS A 51 -10.04 -4.81 18.02
CA CYS A 51 -8.73 -4.16 18.11
C CYS A 51 -8.79 -2.63 18.00
N CYS A 52 -9.89 -2.05 17.52
CA CYS A 52 -10.02 -0.62 17.27
C CYS A 52 -11.23 -0.03 18.01
N ALA A 53 -10.97 0.88 18.96
CA ALA A 53 -12.00 1.44 19.83
C ALA A 53 -13.13 2.15 19.07
N GLU A 54 -12.82 2.86 17.97
CA GLU A 54 -13.82 3.56 17.17
C GLU A 54 -14.72 2.61 16.38
N TYR A 55 -14.24 1.38 16.10
CA TYR A 55 -14.98 0.36 15.35
C TYR A 55 -15.60 -0.70 16.25
N ALA A 56 -15.54 -0.51 17.58
CA ALA A 56 -15.95 -1.47 18.58
C ALA A 56 -17.40 -1.93 18.38
N SER A 57 -17.62 -3.24 18.49
CA SER A 57 -18.95 -3.85 18.44
C SER A 57 -18.96 -5.12 19.28
N ASP A 58 -19.96 -5.26 20.16
CA ASP A 58 -20.09 -6.42 21.05
C ASP A 58 -20.75 -7.62 20.36
N ASP A 59 -21.56 -7.37 19.32
CA ASP A 59 -22.42 -8.36 18.68
C ASP A 59 -22.06 -8.65 17.21
N LYS A 60 -21.12 -7.91 16.60
CA LYS A 60 -20.70 -8.03 15.19
C LYS A 60 -19.18 -7.96 15.07
N SER A 61 -18.64 -8.60 14.03
CA SER A 61 -17.22 -8.54 13.70
C SER A 61 -16.96 -7.80 12.39
N MET A 62 -15.82 -7.10 12.34
CA MET A 62 -15.29 -6.51 11.11
C MET A 62 -13.85 -6.96 10.93
N LEU A 63 -13.62 -7.86 9.98
CA LEU A 63 -12.27 -8.31 9.65
C LEU A 63 -11.66 -7.39 8.60
N GLU A 64 -10.50 -6.82 8.91
CA GLU A 64 -9.66 -6.12 7.96
C GLU A 64 -8.44 -6.98 7.61
N LEU A 65 -8.20 -7.19 6.32
CA LEU A 65 -7.23 -8.14 5.81
C LEU A 65 -6.35 -7.51 4.73
N VAL A 66 -5.05 -7.77 4.81
CA VAL A 66 -4.12 -7.45 3.72
C VAL A 66 -4.09 -8.63 2.74
N PHE A 67 -4.49 -8.37 1.49
CA PHE A 67 -4.44 -9.36 0.41
C PHE A 67 -3.15 -9.15 -0.39
N ALA A 68 -2.22 -10.10 -0.24
CA ALA A 68 -0.91 -10.10 -0.86
C ALA A 68 -0.37 -11.54 -0.96
N PRO A 69 0.28 -11.92 -2.08
CA PRO A 69 0.63 -11.10 -3.23
C PRO A 69 -0.52 -10.91 -4.23
N CYS A 70 -0.59 -9.75 -4.90
CA CYS A 70 -1.73 -9.38 -5.76
C CYS A 70 -1.41 -9.19 -7.26
N SER A 71 -0.16 -9.40 -7.68
CA SER A 71 0.23 -9.40 -9.10
C SER A 71 1.51 -10.22 -9.33
N PRO A 72 1.86 -10.56 -10.59
CA PRO A 72 3.14 -11.21 -10.91
C PRO A 72 4.37 -10.45 -10.42
N ALA A 73 4.34 -9.11 -10.47
CA ALA A 73 5.42 -8.28 -9.94
C ALA A 73 5.59 -8.40 -8.41
N ALA A 74 4.51 -8.77 -7.71
CA ALA A 74 4.51 -9.07 -6.28
C ALA A 74 4.66 -10.56 -5.95
N GLY A 75 4.82 -11.44 -6.96
CA GLY A 75 4.98 -12.88 -6.77
C GLY A 75 3.67 -13.67 -6.76
N SER A 76 2.58 -13.13 -7.31
CA SER A 76 1.31 -13.84 -7.50
C SER A 76 1.18 -14.36 -8.93
N ASP A 77 0.72 -15.59 -9.13
CA ASP A 77 0.40 -16.13 -10.46
C ASP A 77 -0.83 -15.45 -11.09
N VAL A 78 -1.64 -14.77 -10.27
CA VAL A 78 -2.87 -14.09 -10.68
C VAL A 78 -2.71 -12.58 -10.50
N ASN A 79 -3.14 -11.82 -11.51
CA ASN A 79 -3.26 -10.37 -11.39
C ASN A 79 -4.55 -9.99 -10.65
N TRP A 80 -4.56 -10.11 -9.33
CA TRP A 80 -5.69 -9.78 -8.46
C TRP A 80 -6.09 -8.30 -8.51
N ILE A 81 -5.18 -7.39 -8.86
CA ILE A 81 -5.52 -5.97 -9.05
C ILE A 81 -6.58 -5.79 -10.15
N ALA A 82 -6.52 -6.60 -11.20
CA ALA A 82 -7.46 -6.56 -12.33
C ALA A 82 -8.75 -7.37 -12.10
N LYS A 83 -8.88 -8.04 -10.95
CA LYS A 83 -10.05 -8.86 -10.60
C LYS A 83 -11.17 -7.99 -10.05
N SER A 84 -12.41 -8.46 -10.22
CA SER A 84 -13.60 -7.82 -9.63
C SER A 84 -13.55 -7.85 -8.10
N ASP A 85 -14.33 -6.96 -7.44
CA ASP A 85 -14.46 -6.97 -5.98
C ASP A 85 -14.97 -8.32 -5.51
N GLU A 86 -15.93 -8.88 -6.24
CA GLU A 86 -16.58 -10.15 -5.95
C GLU A 86 -15.56 -11.30 -5.97
N GLU A 87 -14.69 -11.39 -6.98
CA GLU A 87 -13.64 -12.41 -7.04
C GLU A 87 -12.61 -12.28 -5.89
N ILE A 88 -12.28 -11.05 -5.48
CA ILE A 88 -11.34 -10.81 -4.37
C ILE A 88 -11.99 -11.18 -3.03
N VAL A 89 -13.25 -10.79 -2.82
CA VAL A 89 -14.02 -11.10 -1.61
C VAL A 89 -14.22 -12.61 -1.51
N ASP A 90 -14.56 -13.27 -2.61
CA ASP A 90 -14.70 -14.71 -2.70
C ASP A 90 -13.43 -15.44 -2.26
N ALA A 91 -12.29 -15.09 -2.87
CA ALA A 91 -10.98 -15.66 -2.53
C ALA A 91 -10.52 -15.33 -1.09
N SER A 92 -11.01 -14.23 -0.50
CA SER A 92 -10.74 -13.85 0.90
C SER A 92 -11.59 -14.67 1.88
N LEU A 93 -12.90 -14.82 1.58
CA LEU A 93 -13.84 -15.60 2.39
C LEU A 93 -13.51 -17.08 2.41
N GLY A 94 -13.15 -17.60 1.24
CA GLY A 94 -11.79 -18.06 1.03
C GLY A 94 -10.99 -18.63 2.20
N GLU A 95 -9.79 -18.14 2.19
CA GLU A 95 -8.80 -18.33 3.24
C GLU A 95 -9.37 -18.16 4.65
N LEU A 96 -10.37 -17.31 4.85
CA LEU A 96 -11.09 -17.18 6.12
C LEU A 96 -11.88 -18.43 6.55
N ALA A 97 -12.53 -19.18 5.66
CA ALA A 97 -13.19 -20.42 6.03
C ALA A 97 -12.20 -21.50 6.51
N ARG A 98 -10.93 -21.44 6.06
CA ARG A 98 -9.85 -22.26 6.60
C ARG A 98 -9.39 -21.77 7.98
N LEU A 99 -9.34 -20.45 8.20
CA LEU A 99 -8.91 -19.83 9.46
C LEU A 99 -9.98 -19.92 10.56
N PHE A 100 -11.26 -19.86 10.20
CA PHE A 100 -12.42 -19.89 11.08
C PHE A 100 -13.35 -21.07 10.73
N PRO A 101 -12.88 -22.32 10.86
CA PRO A 101 -13.59 -23.50 10.36
C PRO A 101 -14.91 -23.80 11.09
N SER A 102 -15.14 -23.22 12.27
CA SER A 102 -16.36 -23.41 13.07
C SER A 102 -17.35 -22.25 13.00
N GLU A 103 -16.98 -21.14 12.37
CA GLU A 103 -17.76 -19.89 12.41
C GLU A 103 -18.10 -19.37 11.03
N ILE A 104 -17.12 -19.42 10.12
CA ILE A 104 -17.26 -19.13 8.71
C ILE A 104 -17.68 -20.45 8.03
N ALA A 105 -16.78 -21.31 7.52
CA ALA A 105 -17.03 -22.60 6.81
C ALA A 105 -18.47 -22.93 6.28
N ARG A 106 -18.75 -23.07 4.97
CA ARG A 106 -18.20 -24.07 4.06
C ARG A 106 -17.78 -23.54 2.68
N ASP A 107 -16.82 -24.25 2.12
CA ASP A 107 -16.17 -23.98 0.86
C ASP A 107 -16.00 -25.28 0.04
N PRO A 108 -16.52 -25.38 -1.20
CA PRO A 108 -16.11 -26.41 -2.16
C PRO A 108 -15.09 -25.92 -3.22
N ASN A 109 -14.30 -24.90 -2.86
CA ASN A 109 -13.27 -24.13 -3.59
C ASN A 109 -13.75 -22.80 -4.24
N TRP A 110 -14.62 -22.09 -3.54
CA TRP A 110 -14.88 -20.63 -3.57
C TRP A 110 -15.85 -20.13 -4.63
N PRO A 111 -17.15 -20.12 -4.27
CA PRO A 111 -18.06 -19.01 -4.60
C PRO A 111 -18.67 -18.42 -3.32
N ALA A 112 -17.98 -17.41 -2.80
CA ALA A 112 -18.05 -16.69 -1.53
C ALA A 112 -18.79 -17.49 -0.47
N THR A 113 -18.30 -18.71 -0.35
CA THR A 113 -18.68 -19.72 0.60
C THR A 113 -20.17 -20.02 0.75
N ALA A 114 -20.94 -19.91 -0.33
CA ALA A 114 -22.25 -20.56 -0.53
C ALA A 114 -23.10 -20.67 0.76
N ALA A 115 -23.29 -19.51 1.41
CA ALA A 115 -24.12 -19.24 2.58
C ALA A 115 -24.05 -20.28 3.71
N GLN A 116 -22.83 -20.74 4.01
CA GLN A 116 -22.38 -21.41 5.24
C GLN A 116 -23.45 -21.50 6.35
N GLY A 117 -23.79 -22.66 6.91
CA GLY A 117 -22.88 -23.74 7.33
C GLY A 117 -22.78 -25.02 6.51
N SER A 118 -22.55 -26.20 7.12
CA SER A 118 -23.59 -26.82 7.96
C SER A 118 -23.75 -26.25 9.37
N THR A 119 -22.70 -25.74 10.01
CA THR A 119 -22.87 -24.78 11.13
C THR A 119 -21.95 -23.57 11.11
N GLY A 120 -21.22 -23.36 10.01
CA GLY A 120 -20.92 -21.99 9.58
C GLY A 120 -22.14 -21.11 9.76
N LYS A 121 -21.91 -20.00 10.44
CA LYS A 121 -22.96 -19.26 11.12
C LYS A 121 -22.86 -17.80 10.70
N ALA A 122 -21.64 -17.30 10.56
CA ALA A 122 -21.37 -15.92 10.21
C ALA A 122 -21.79 -15.62 8.76
N THR A 123 -22.65 -14.63 8.59
CA THR A 123 -23.08 -14.12 7.28
C THR A 123 -22.40 -12.79 7.00
N LEU A 124 -21.79 -12.66 5.82
CA LEU A 124 -21.22 -11.39 5.36
C LEU A 124 -22.36 -10.39 5.09
N LEU A 125 -22.36 -9.26 5.80
CA LEU A 125 -23.35 -8.18 5.66
C LEU A 125 -22.99 -7.21 4.53
N LYS A 126 -21.70 -6.85 4.44
CA LYS A 126 -21.15 -5.92 3.46
C LYS A 126 -19.63 -6.09 3.39
N HIS A 127 -19.02 -5.53 2.34
CA HIS A 127 -17.59 -5.53 2.14
C HIS A 127 -17.09 -4.23 1.50
N ALA A 128 -15.79 -3.98 1.60
CA ALA A 128 -15.09 -2.92 0.88
C ALA A 128 -13.71 -3.41 0.43
N VAL A 129 -13.40 -3.27 -0.87
CA VAL A 129 -12.11 -3.65 -1.45
C VAL A 129 -11.35 -2.39 -1.86
N VAL A 130 -10.24 -2.12 -1.16
CA VAL A 130 -9.40 -0.95 -1.43
C VAL A 130 -8.14 -1.40 -2.17
N ARG A 131 -8.03 -1.02 -3.45
CA ARG A 131 -6.89 -1.36 -4.32
C ARG A 131 -5.85 -0.25 -4.28
N VAL A 132 -4.59 -0.63 -4.06
CA VAL A 132 -3.44 0.28 -4.15
C VAL A 132 -2.43 -0.33 -5.14
N PRO A 133 -2.55 -0.04 -6.46
CA PRO A 133 -1.69 -0.64 -7.49
C PRO A 133 -0.21 -0.26 -7.37
N ARG A 134 0.09 0.86 -6.68
CA ARG A 134 1.44 1.35 -6.40
C ARG A 134 1.47 1.86 -4.96
N SER A 135 1.70 0.95 -4.02
CA SER A 135 1.80 1.24 -2.59
C SER A 135 3.20 1.77 -2.24
N VAL A 136 3.80 1.27 -1.16
CA VAL A 136 5.21 1.45 -0.83
C VAL A 136 6.10 0.91 -1.94
N TYR A 137 7.32 1.45 -2.06
CA TYR A 137 8.28 0.94 -3.04
C TYR A 137 8.65 -0.52 -2.72
N ALA A 138 8.85 -1.32 -3.76
CA ALA A 138 9.29 -2.70 -3.65
C ALA A 138 10.72 -2.76 -3.10
N ALA A 139 10.87 -3.24 -1.87
CA ALA A 139 12.16 -3.36 -1.19
C ALA A 139 12.95 -4.60 -1.67
N THR A 140 13.11 -4.78 -2.98
CA THR A 140 13.90 -5.89 -3.54
C THR A 140 15.39 -5.72 -3.17
N PRO A 141 16.19 -6.80 -3.21
CA PRO A 141 17.61 -6.73 -2.91
C PRO A 141 18.32 -5.62 -3.70
N GLY A 142 19.16 -4.85 -3.02
CA GLY A 142 19.92 -3.77 -3.64
C GLY A 142 19.15 -2.47 -3.92
N ARG A 143 17.88 -2.32 -3.52
CA ARG A 143 17.09 -1.09 -3.82
C ARG A 143 17.41 0.10 -2.92
N ASN A 144 17.86 -0.14 -1.69
CA ASN A 144 18.10 0.92 -0.70
C ASN A 144 19.11 2.00 -1.17
N LYS A 145 20.06 1.64 -2.03
CA LYS A 145 21.05 2.57 -2.59
C LYS A 145 20.42 3.68 -3.45
N TYR A 146 19.28 3.42 -4.09
CA TYR A 146 18.59 4.37 -4.99
C TYR A 146 17.65 5.36 -4.27
N ARG A 147 17.42 5.20 -2.97
CA ARG A 147 16.58 6.11 -2.19
C ARG A 147 17.24 7.50 -2.10
N PRO A 148 16.57 8.58 -2.53
CA PRO A 148 17.15 9.92 -2.59
C PRO A 148 17.27 10.57 -1.21
N SER A 149 18.17 11.53 -1.02
CA SER A 149 18.11 12.46 0.12
C SER A 149 16.86 13.33 0.05
N GLN A 150 16.50 13.96 1.18
CA GLN A 150 15.44 14.96 1.23
C GLN A 150 15.84 16.23 0.47
N GLU A 151 17.10 16.65 0.59
CA GLU A 151 17.66 17.70 -0.26
C GLU A 151 17.86 17.21 -1.69
N THR A 152 17.53 18.06 -2.66
CA THR A 152 17.67 17.81 -4.09
C THR A 152 18.64 18.81 -4.73
N PRO A 153 19.19 18.53 -5.93
CA PRO A 153 20.05 19.47 -6.64
C PRO A 153 19.30 20.66 -7.24
N VAL A 154 17.96 20.72 -7.11
CA VAL A 154 17.14 21.84 -7.60
C VAL A 154 16.86 22.79 -6.43
N PRO A 155 17.26 24.08 -6.51
CA PRO A 155 17.00 25.04 -5.46
C PRO A 155 15.50 25.15 -5.13
N ASN A 156 15.18 25.25 -3.84
CA ASN A 156 13.81 25.34 -3.33
C ASN A 156 12.92 24.13 -3.67
N PHE A 157 13.52 22.97 -3.98
CA PHE A 157 12.81 21.72 -4.21
C PHE A 157 13.31 20.64 -3.26
N VAL A 158 12.42 20.14 -2.40
CA VAL A 158 12.73 19.18 -1.33
C VAL A 158 11.80 17.98 -1.46
N LEU A 159 12.31 16.77 -1.20
CA LEU A 159 11.54 15.53 -1.20
C LEU A 159 11.23 15.08 0.23
N ALA A 160 10.00 14.60 0.44
CA ALA A 160 9.56 13.94 1.66
C ALA A 160 8.80 12.66 1.31
N GLY A 161 8.74 11.72 2.25
CA GLY A 161 8.05 10.45 2.09
C GLY A 161 8.91 9.27 2.52
N ASP A 162 8.26 8.12 2.67
CA ASP A 162 8.88 6.88 3.12
C ASP A 162 9.97 6.35 2.17
N PHE A 163 9.83 6.60 0.85
CA PHE A 163 10.79 6.25 -0.19
C PHE A 163 12.11 7.03 -0.10
N THR A 164 12.11 8.21 0.54
CA THR A 164 13.34 9.00 0.75
C THR A 164 14.32 8.26 1.67
N SER A 165 15.58 8.65 1.68
CA SER A 165 16.66 7.98 2.41
C SER A 165 16.49 8.18 3.91
N GLN A 166 16.02 7.13 4.58
CA GLN A 166 15.87 7.05 6.04
C GLN A 166 15.88 5.57 6.51
N LYS A 167 16.03 5.33 7.82
CA LYS A 167 16.37 4.01 8.40
C LYS A 167 15.20 3.05 8.69
N PHE A 168 13.96 3.51 8.58
CA PHE A 168 12.73 2.81 8.98
C PHE A 168 11.89 2.27 7.81
N LEU A 169 12.50 1.93 6.67
CA LEU A 169 11.85 1.29 5.51
C LEU A 169 10.67 2.08 4.92
N GLY A 170 9.97 1.50 3.93
CA GLY A 170 8.66 1.99 3.46
C GLY A 170 7.60 1.73 4.54
N SER A 171 7.44 2.67 5.47
CA SER A 171 6.55 2.54 6.63
C SER A 171 6.00 3.89 7.08
N MET A 172 5.02 3.88 7.98
CA MET A 172 4.51 5.10 8.62
C MET A 172 5.62 5.87 9.37
N GLU A 173 6.46 5.17 10.12
CA GLU A 173 7.63 5.77 10.79
C GLU A 173 8.62 6.35 9.77
N GLY A 174 8.82 5.65 8.66
CA GLY A 174 9.64 6.12 7.55
C GLY A 174 9.10 7.39 6.90
N ALA A 175 7.78 7.50 6.73
CA ALA A 175 7.11 8.69 6.21
C ALA A 175 7.25 9.88 7.18
N VAL A 176 7.02 9.66 8.48
CA VAL A 176 7.16 10.69 9.53
C VAL A 176 8.60 11.17 9.59
N LEU A 177 9.58 10.26 9.65
CA LEU A 177 10.99 10.63 9.66
C LEU A 177 11.39 11.34 8.37
N GLY A 178 10.94 10.86 7.21
CA GLY A 178 11.19 11.51 5.92
C GLY A 178 10.67 12.95 5.89
N GLY A 179 9.47 13.20 6.44
CA GLY A 179 8.92 14.55 6.60
C GLY A 179 9.72 15.42 7.56
N LYS A 180 10.15 14.88 8.70
CA LYS A 180 11.02 15.59 9.66
C LYS A 180 12.35 16.02 9.01
N LEU A 181 13.00 15.10 8.30
CA LEU A 181 14.26 15.38 7.60
C LEU A 181 14.09 16.41 6.48
N ALA A 182 12.95 16.41 5.80
CA ALA A 182 12.63 17.43 4.80
C ALA A 182 12.44 18.81 5.43
N ALA A 183 11.76 18.87 6.58
CA ALA A 183 11.62 20.11 7.34
C ALA A 183 12.96 20.64 7.85
N GLU A 184 13.88 19.77 8.30
CA GLU A 184 15.26 20.15 8.66
C GLU A 184 15.97 20.85 7.47
N VAL A 185 15.90 20.27 6.27
CA VAL A 185 16.49 20.88 5.06
C VAL A 185 15.90 22.27 4.79
N ILE A 186 14.58 22.43 4.89
CA ILE A 186 13.91 23.73 4.66
C ILE A 186 14.36 24.77 5.68
N VAL A 187 14.40 24.41 6.96
CA VAL A 187 14.82 25.31 8.03
C VAL A 187 16.28 25.71 7.87
N ASP A 188 17.15 24.76 7.55
CA ASP A 188 18.58 25.03 7.34
C ASP A 188 18.80 25.97 6.14
N GLN A 189 18.12 25.72 5.02
CA GLN A 189 18.17 26.59 3.85
C GLN A 189 17.66 28.01 4.16
N ALA A 190 16.56 28.13 4.90
CA ALA A 190 16.00 29.42 5.30
C ALA A 190 16.91 30.19 6.27
N ALA A 191 17.61 29.47 7.15
CA ALA A 191 18.57 30.04 8.10
C ALA A 191 19.97 30.28 7.50
N ALA A 192 20.18 29.93 6.23
CA ALA A 192 21.50 29.93 5.57
C ALA A 192 22.55 29.10 6.33
N THR A 193 22.14 28.00 6.96
CA THR A 193 23.01 27.02 7.62
C THR A 193 23.31 25.83 6.70
N SER A 194 24.31 25.03 7.06
CA SER A 194 24.68 23.85 6.29
C SER A 194 23.67 22.72 6.45
N THR A 195 23.14 22.23 5.33
CA THR A 195 22.33 21.01 5.27
C THR A 195 23.20 19.74 5.30
N ARG A 196 22.57 18.57 5.36
CA ARG A 196 23.26 17.27 5.19
C ARG A 196 23.69 16.98 3.75
N GLY A 197 23.28 17.81 2.81
CA GLY A 197 23.64 17.71 1.40
C GLY A 197 22.87 16.64 0.64
N VAL A 198 23.09 16.66 -0.68
CA VAL A 198 22.56 15.66 -1.61
C VAL A 198 23.31 14.34 -1.44
N LYS A 199 22.58 13.24 -1.24
CA LYS A 199 23.15 11.90 -1.20
C LYS A 199 23.81 11.57 -2.54
N ALA A 200 25.02 11.02 -2.50
CA ALA A 200 25.77 10.64 -3.69
C ALA A 200 24.98 9.66 -4.58
N VAL A 201 24.89 9.98 -5.86
CA VAL A 201 24.27 9.13 -6.88
C VAL A 201 25.28 8.09 -7.35
N LEU A 202 24.81 6.87 -7.61
CA LEU A 202 25.68 5.80 -8.09
C LEU A 202 26.27 6.14 -9.47
N PRO A 203 27.55 5.78 -9.73
CA PRO A 203 28.19 6.03 -11.02
C PRO A 203 27.41 5.44 -12.21
N GLU A 204 26.81 4.26 -12.04
CA GLU A 204 25.98 3.60 -13.06
C GLU A 204 24.74 4.42 -13.45
N VAL A 205 24.09 5.07 -12.48
CA VAL A 205 22.92 5.94 -12.72
C VAL A 205 23.35 7.24 -13.36
N ALA A 206 24.49 7.81 -12.94
CA ALA A 206 25.06 9.00 -13.55
C ALA A 206 25.48 8.76 -15.01
N ALA A 207 26.12 7.62 -15.29
CA ALA A 207 26.48 7.22 -16.65
C ALA A 207 25.25 7.00 -17.53
N ALA A 208 24.23 6.28 -17.01
CA ALA A 208 22.96 6.10 -17.71
C ALA A 208 22.23 7.43 -17.94
N ALA A 209 22.52 8.47 -17.15
CA ALA A 209 21.92 9.78 -17.33
C ALA A 209 22.40 10.48 -18.62
N VAL A 210 23.64 10.20 -19.04
CA VAL A 210 24.29 10.78 -20.23
C VAL A 210 23.52 10.41 -21.48
N GLY A 211 23.23 11.39 -22.33
CA GLY A 211 22.59 11.18 -23.64
C GLY A 211 21.07 11.03 -23.63
N VAL A 212 20.42 11.19 -22.49
CA VAL A 212 18.94 11.21 -22.44
C VAL A 212 18.43 12.63 -22.63
N SER A 213 17.39 12.74 -23.44
CA SER A 213 16.68 13.99 -23.66
C SER A 213 15.65 14.28 -22.57
N GLU A 214 15.33 15.55 -22.43
CA GLU A 214 14.17 15.99 -21.69
C GLU A 214 12.91 15.32 -22.24
N ARG A 215 11.99 14.97 -21.33
CA ARG A 215 10.70 14.39 -21.68
C ARG A 215 9.64 15.38 -21.28
N GLU A 216 8.67 15.59 -22.15
CA GLU A 216 7.49 16.35 -21.81
C GLU A 216 6.80 15.76 -20.58
N PRO A 217 6.32 16.60 -19.65
CA PRO A 217 5.50 16.14 -18.54
C PRO A 217 4.31 15.34 -19.06
N VAL A 218 4.07 14.18 -18.45
CA VAL A 218 2.99 13.28 -18.85
C VAL A 218 1.59 13.89 -18.63
N GLY A 219 1.51 15.04 -17.96
CA GLY A 219 0.28 15.71 -17.56
C GLY A 219 -0.44 14.94 -16.45
N VAL A 220 -1.57 15.48 -15.99
CA VAL A 220 -2.47 14.73 -15.11
C VAL A 220 -3.21 13.70 -15.95
N ARG A 221 -3.13 12.42 -15.55
CA ARG A 221 -3.87 11.33 -16.18
C ARG A 221 -5.05 10.92 -15.30
N GLY A 222 -6.26 11.13 -15.79
CA GLY A 222 -7.51 10.75 -15.11
C GLY A 222 -8.11 11.87 -14.25
N ALA A 223 -9.34 11.64 -13.79
CA ALA A 223 -10.12 12.58 -12.98
C ALA A 223 -10.41 12.03 -11.57
N TYR A 224 -9.46 11.28 -11.01
CA TYR A 224 -9.59 10.62 -9.71
C TYR A 224 -8.60 11.20 -8.69
N PRO A 225 -8.89 11.16 -7.36
CA PRO A 225 -8.04 11.81 -6.35
C PRO A 225 -6.56 11.39 -6.39
N ILE A 226 -6.27 10.14 -6.76
CA ILE A 226 -4.89 9.64 -6.85
C ILE A 226 -4.11 10.19 -8.06
N ALA A 227 -4.79 10.79 -9.06
CA ALA A 227 -4.15 11.37 -10.24
C ALA A 227 -3.46 12.70 -9.94
N PHE A 228 -3.93 13.42 -8.92
CA PHE A 228 -3.54 14.81 -8.66
C PHE A 228 -2.50 14.96 -7.55
N GLY A 229 -2.07 13.86 -6.91
CA GLY A 229 -1.32 13.94 -5.66
C GLY A 229 -2.18 14.52 -4.53
N GLY A 230 -1.70 14.46 -3.28
CA GLY A 230 -2.47 14.77 -2.07
C GLY A 230 -2.83 16.26 -1.85
N GLY A 231 -3.33 16.96 -2.87
CA GLY A 231 -3.62 18.39 -2.82
C GLY A 231 -4.96 18.86 -3.42
N GLN A 232 -5.82 17.98 -3.96
CA GLN A 232 -7.12 18.42 -4.51
C GLN A 232 -8.27 18.29 -3.50
N GLN A 233 -8.97 19.41 -3.25
CA GLN A 233 -10.12 19.54 -2.34
C GLN A 233 -11.48 19.34 -3.04
N GLY A 234 -11.65 18.26 -3.82
CA GLY A 234 -12.91 18.01 -4.53
C GLY A 234 -13.15 16.56 -4.93
N VAL A 235 -14.42 16.11 -4.83
CA VAL A 235 -14.86 14.75 -5.18
C VAL A 235 -15.12 14.63 -6.69
N GLY A 236 -14.17 14.02 -7.41
CA GLY A 236 -14.38 13.58 -8.79
C GLY A 236 -15.40 12.43 -8.87
N ALA A 237 -16.24 12.42 -9.91
CA ALA A 237 -17.28 11.43 -10.09
C ALA A 237 -16.70 10.04 -10.46
N LYS A 238 -17.10 9.03 -9.68
CA LYS A 238 -16.95 7.58 -9.90
C LYS A 238 -15.51 7.04 -10.02
N CYS A 239 -15.06 6.44 -8.93
CA CYS A 239 -13.88 5.58 -8.85
C CYS A 239 -14.11 4.25 -9.57
N LEU A 240 -13.82 4.17 -10.86
CA LEU A 240 -13.49 2.89 -11.52
C LEU A 240 -12.28 3.15 -12.41
N HIS A 241 -11.15 2.54 -12.04
CA HIS A 241 -9.95 2.53 -12.89
C HIS A 241 -10.13 1.42 -13.95
N PRO A 242 -9.74 1.65 -15.22
CA PRO A 242 -9.68 0.59 -16.22
C PRO A 242 -8.71 -0.52 -15.87
#